data_AF-A0A2H9LCQ4-F1
#
_entry.id   AF-A0A2H9LCQ4-F1
#
_cell.length_a   1.000
_cell.length_b   1.000
_cell.length_c   1.000
_cell.angle_alpha   90.00
_cell.angle_beta   90.00
_cell.angle_gamma   90.00
#
_symmetry.space_group_name_H-M   'P 1'
#
loop_
_entity.id
_entity.type
_entity.pdbx_description
1 polymer ?
#
loop_
_entity_poly.entity_id
_entity_poly.type
_entity_poly.pdbx_seq_one_letter_code
_entity_poly.pdbx_strand_id
1 'polypeptide(L)'
;MLARKKRVFVFFAIIYVIFISVFLYLLFFNSGLTLDREITPNGEKLFLSNEASHIINNIDIIDEKGNKIGFIAELKPKEKKVIEVPKEIIKITANAPWHVPVSIAIIKIEAGVPLNLSANYPKKVKVGTVFKIYLEICSDEMKTGEIETSIASDLLKTDDMDTDNDKLFERTIAMNGQKCINEDFEFEAIGKGTAQIIFKLKALNTIKELKVEMVIE
;
A
#
# COMPACT_ATOMS: atom_id res chain seq x y z
N MET A 1 -19.09 65.75 15.11
CA MET A 1 -19.52 64.51 15.82
C MET A 1 -19.62 63.27 14.91
N LEU A 2 -20.22 63.34 13.72
CA LEU A 2 -20.41 62.19 12.82
C LEU A 2 -19.11 61.46 12.43
N ALA A 3 -18.03 62.19 12.12
CA ALA A 3 -16.75 61.59 11.73
C ALA A 3 -16.09 60.77 12.87
N ARG A 4 -16.27 61.19 14.13
CA ARG A 4 -15.80 60.44 15.31
C ARG A 4 -16.64 59.18 15.52
N LYS A 5 -17.96 59.26 15.39
CA LYS A 5 -18.87 58.09 15.49
C LYS A 5 -18.59 57.06 14.39
N LYS A 6 -18.35 57.49 13.14
CA LYS A 6 -17.95 56.59 12.04
C LYS A 6 -16.61 55.91 12.31
N ARG A 7 -15.61 56.63 12.83
CA ARG A 7 -14.31 56.03 13.20
C ARG A 7 -14.43 54.96 14.29
N VAL A 8 -15.23 55.21 15.31
CA VAL A 8 -15.49 54.23 16.38
C VAL A 8 -16.21 53.00 15.83
N PHE A 9 -17.21 53.18 14.97
CA PHE A 9 -17.91 52.06 14.34
C PHE A 9 -16.99 51.20 13.48
N VAL A 10 -16.11 51.82 12.67
CA VAL A 10 -15.11 51.11 11.87
C VAL A 10 -14.14 50.34 12.76
N PHE A 11 -13.69 50.92 13.87
CA PHE A 11 -12.80 50.25 14.83
C PHE A 11 -13.45 49.00 15.44
N PHE A 12 -14.71 49.10 15.89
CA PHE A 12 -15.44 47.93 16.39
C PHE A 12 -15.69 46.89 15.29
N ALA A 13 -15.99 47.31 14.06
CA ALA A 13 -16.14 46.38 12.93
C ALA A 13 -14.85 45.60 12.66
N ILE A 14 -13.67 46.25 12.73
CA ILE A 14 -12.37 45.58 12.57
C ILE A 14 -12.15 44.56 13.69
N ILE A 15 -12.45 44.90 14.94
CA ILE A 15 -12.34 43.97 16.07
C ILE A 15 -13.25 42.75 15.84
N TYR A 16 -14.51 42.97 15.41
CA TYR A 16 -15.43 41.89 15.10
C TYR A 16 -14.91 40.97 13.99
N VAL A 17 -14.34 41.53 12.92
CA VAL A 17 -13.75 40.73 11.85
C VAL A 17 -12.59 39.88 12.38
N ILE A 18 -11.69 40.45 13.18
CA ILE A 18 -10.58 39.71 13.79
C ILE A 18 -11.11 38.57 14.68
N PHE A 19 -12.11 38.84 15.52
CA PHE A 19 -12.71 37.83 16.38
C PHE A 19 -13.37 36.70 15.58
N ILE A 20 -14.11 37.05 14.51
CA ILE A 20 -14.72 36.06 13.62
C ILE A 20 -13.63 35.23 12.93
N SER A 21 -12.55 35.86 12.45
CA SER A 21 -11.44 35.13 11.82
C SER A 21 -10.74 34.17 12.79
N VAL A 22 -10.49 34.60 14.03
CA VAL A 22 -9.92 33.72 15.08
C VAL A 22 -10.88 32.58 15.41
N PHE A 23 -12.18 32.87 15.52
CA PHE A 23 -13.19 31.86 15.81
C PHE A 23 -13.31 30.82 14.68
N LEU A 24 -13.32 31.27 13.42
CA LEU A 24 -13.30 30.38 12.26
C LEU A 24 -12.00 29.56 12.21
N TYR A 25 -10.85 30.17 12.52
CA TYR A 25 -9.58 29.45 12.58
C TYR A 25 -9.61 28.31 13.60
N LEU A 26 -10.11 28.58 14.82
CA LEU A 26 -10.26 27.56 15.86
C LEU A 26 -11.26 26.46 15.48
N LEU A 27 -12.32 26.78 14.74
CA LEU A 27 -13.31 25.80 14.30
C LEU A 27 -12.78 24.84 13.22
N PHE A 28 -12.00 25.34 12.27
CA PHE A 28 -11.62 24.56 11.09
C PHE A 28 -10.19 23.99 11.14
N PHE A 29 -9.28 24.58 11.92
CA PHE A 29 -7.85 24.22 11.90
C PHE A 29 -7.34 23.63 13.21
N ASN A 30 -8.17 23.46 14.24
CA ASN A 30 -7.78 22.87 15.52
C ASN A 30 -7.96 21.33 15.56
N SER A 31 -7.67 20.65 14.44
CA SER A 31 -7.75 19.19 14.39
C SER A 31 -6.81 18.57 15.41
N GLY A 32 -5.56 19.05 15.49
CA GLY A 32 -4.52 18.54 16.38
C GLY A 32 -4.14 17.07 16.16
N LEU A 33 -5.03 16.27 15.57
CA LEU A 33 -4.87 14.89 15.19
C LEU A 33 -4.67 14.79 13.67
N THR A 34 -3.96 13.75 13.27
CA THR A 34 -3.77 13.34 11.87
C THR A 34 -3.77 11.83 11.78
N LEU A 35 -4.42 11.29 10.75
CA LEU A 35 -4.43 9.86 10.45
C LEU A 35 -3.67 9.65 9.13
N ASP A 36 -2.53 8.96 9.23
CA ASP A 36 -1.65 8.71 8.09
C ASP A 36 -1.47 7.22 7.86
N ARG A 37 -1.20 6.84 6.61
CA ARG A 37 -0.84 5.47 6.24
C ARG A 37 0.62 5.40 5.86
N GLU A 38 1.30 4.41 6.40
CA GLU A 38 2.67 4.11 6.02
C GLU A 38 2.76 2.64 5.61
N ILE A 39 3.40 2.39 4.46
CA ILE A 39 3.71 1.04 3.99
C ILE A 39 4.95 0.57 4.73
N THR A 40 4.81 -0.44 5.57
CA THR A 40 5.93 -1.05 6.28
C THR A 40 6.33 -2.38 5.62
N PRO A 41 7.52 -2.94 5.88
CA PRO A 41 7.92 -4.25 5.37
C PRO A 41 6.95 -5.38 5.74
N ASN A 42 6.15 -5.20 6.79
CA ASN A 42 5.15 -6.15 7.27
C ASN A 42 3.72 -5.81 6.82
N GLY A 43 3.57 -4.93 5.83
CA GLY A 43 2.29 -4.47 5.29
C GLY A 43 1.95 -3.01 5.63
N GLU A 44 0.79 -2.57 5.14
CA GLU A 44 0.27 -1.22 5.39
C GLU A 44 -0.18 -1.08 6.84
N LYS A 45 0.26 0.00 7.52
CA LYS A 45 -0.15 0.32 8.89
C LYS A 45 -0.77 1.71 8.95
N LEU A 46 -1.77 1.85 9.82
CA LEU A 46 -2.42 3.12 10.10
C LEU A 46 -1.80 3.74 11.36
N PHE A 47 -1.41 5.00 11.24
CA PHE A 47 -0.84 5.78 12.33
C PHE A 47 -1.75 6.95 12.68
N LEU A 48 -1.91 7.18 13.97
CA LEU A 48 -2.50 8.39 14.53
C LEU A 48 -1.38 9.23 15.14
N SER A 49 -1.26 10.47 14.68
CA SER A 49 -0.32 11.47 15.16
C SER A 49 -1.05 12.60 15.89
N ASN A 50 -0.37 13.16 16.88
CA ASN A 50 -0.74 14.45 17.47
C ASN A 50 0.18 15.55 16.92
N GLU A 51 -0.36 16.39 16.05
CA GLU A 51 0.29 17.57 15.49
C GLU A 51 0.13 18.83 16.35
N ALA A 52 -0.69 18.78 17.40
CA ALA A 52 -0.82 19.87 18.35
C ALA A 52 0.41 20.00 19.26
N SER A 53 0.57 21.18 19.87
CA SER A 53 1.62 21.46 20.86
C SER A 53 1.28 20.97 22.27
N HIS A 54 0.07 20.49 22.50
CA HIS A 54 -0.43 19.98 23.78
C HIS A 54 -0.81 18.50 23.71
N ILE A 55 -0.93 17.88 24.88
CA ILE A 55 -1.35 16.47 25.01
C ILE A 55 -2.85 16.34 24.71
N ILE A 56 -3.21 15.41 23.83
CA ILE A 56 -4.61 15.09 23.53
C ILE A 56 -5.01 13.84 24.31
N ASN A 57 -6.13 13.92 25.02
CA ASN A 57 -6.62 12.86 25.90
C ASN A 57 -7.93 12.28 25.37
N ASN A 58 -8.22 11.04 25.78
CA ASN A 58 -9.48 10.35 25.54
C ASN A 58 -9.87 10.29 24.06
N ILE A 59 -8.98 9.73 23.24
CA ILE A 59 -9.21 9.59 21.81
C ILE A 59 -9.96 8.28 21.56
N ASP A 60 -11.17 8.39 21.06
CA ASP A 60 -11.99 7.27 20.61
C ASP A 60 -11.75 6.99 19.14
N ILE A 61 -11.59 5.70 18.82
CA ILE A 61 -11.46 5.22 17.44
C ILE A 61 -12.76 4.52 17.09
N ILE A 62 -13.42 5.00 16.05
CA ILE A 62 -14.80 4.62 15.69
C ILE A 62 -14.83 4.14 14.24
N ASP A 63 -15.60 3.09 13.96
CA ASP A 63 -15.85 2.59 12.61
C ASP A 63 -16.90 3.43 11.84
N GLU A 64 -17.14 3.07 10.58
CA GLU A 64 -18.16 3.73 9.74
C GLU A 64 -19.58 3.68 10.32
N LYS A 65 -19.89 2.64 11.10
CA LYS A 65 -21.20 2.42 11.72
C LYS A 65 -21.34 3.13 13.07
N GLY A 66 -20.30 3.81 13.55
CA GLY A 66 -20.31 4.47 14.86
C GLY A 66 -19.90 3.58 16.03
N ASN A 67 -19.43 2.36 15.79
CA ASN A 67 -18.96 1.47 16.84
C ASN A 67 -17.55 1.82 17.28
N LYS A 68 -17.32 1.85 18.59
CA LYS A 68 -15.98 2.04 19.15
C LYS A 68 -15.13 0.78 18.96
N ILE A 69 -14.05 0.92 18.19
CA ILE A 69 -13.10 -0.16 17.88
C ILE A 69 -11.77 -0.02 18.63
N GLY A 70 -11.50 1.15 19.20
CA GLY A 70 -10.28 1.40 19.95
C GLY A 70 -10.35 2.63 20.85
N PHE A 71 -9.36 2.75 21.73
CA PHE A 71 -9.23 3.87 22.67
C PHE A 71 -7.76 4.18 22.93
N ILE A 72 -7.40 5.46 22.87
CA ILE A 72 -6.08 5.95 23.26
C ILE A 72 -6.30 6.96 24.38
N ALA A 73 -5.81 6.61 25.58
CA ALA A 73 -5.98 7.46 26.77
C ALA A 73 -5.27 8.81 26.60
N GLU A 74 -4.06 8.77 26.04
CA GLU A 74 -3.18 9.93 25.89
C GLU A 74 -2.33 9.81 24.61
N LEU A 75 -2.19 10.92 23.90
CA LEU A 75 -1.27 11.09 22.78
C LEU A 75 -0.50 12.41 22.95
N LYS A 76 0.81 12.31 23.17
CA LYS A 76 1.70 13.46 23.40
C LYS A 76 1.99 14.23 22.11
N PRO A 77 2.41 15.51 22.20
CA PRO A 77 2.83 16.28 21.03
C PRO A 77 3.86 15.51 20.19
N LYS A 78 3.62 15.44 18.88
CA LYS A 78 4.46 14.73 17.89
C LYS A 78 4.59 13.21 18.12
N GLU A 79 3.81 12.62 19.02
CA GLU A 79 3.75 11.17 19.20
C GLU A 79 2.91 10.55 18.08
N LYS A 80 3.39 9.41 17.55
CA LYS A 80 2.67 8.55 16.61
C LYS A 80 2.33 7.23 17.28
N LYS A 81 1.07 6.79 17.20
CA LYS A 81 0.62 5.47 17.64
C LYS A 81 0.03 4.67 16.48
N VAL A 82 0.36 3.38 16.44
CA VAL A 82 -0.25 2.44 15.50
C VAL A 82 -1.67 2.16 15.96
N ILE A 83 -2.62 2.26 15.03
CA ILE A 83 -3.99 1.80 15.25
C ILE A 83 -4.13 0.41 14.66
N GLU A 84 -4.54 -0.54 15.50
CA GLU A 84 -4.94 -1.87 15.03
C GLU A 84 -6.37 -1.82 14.51
N VAL A 85 -6.52 -2.12 13.22
CA VAL A 85 -7.80 -2.03 12.52
C VAL A 85 -8.29 -3.44 12.19
N PRO A 86 -9.54 -3.80 12.53
CA PRO A 86 -10.17 -5.02 12.02
C PRO A 86 -10.22 -5.04 10.48
N LYS A 87 -9.96 -6.21 9.88
CA LYS A 87 -9.74 -6.40 8.42
C LYS A 87 -10.88 -5.96 7.48
N GLU A 88 -12.03 -5.54 8.01
CA GLU A 88 -13.27 -5.29 7.25
C GLU A 88 -13.77 -3.84 7.28
N ILE A 89 -13.01 -2.90 7.87
CA ILE A 89 -13.48 -1.52 8.05
C ILE A 89 -13.12 -0.62 6.87
N ILE A 90 -14.13 0.02 6.28
CA ILE A 90 -14.02 0.93 5.11
C ILE A 90 -13.62 2.35 5.52
N LYS A 91 -13.97 2.77 6.74
CA LYS A 91 -13.68 4.11 7.25
C LYS A 91 -13.47 4.08 8.74
N ILE A 92 -12.43 4.80 9.19
CA ILE A 92 -12.17 5.05 10.61
C ILE A 92 -12.22 6.54 10.87
N THR A 93 -12.79 6.88 12.01
CA THR A 93 -12.78 8.22 12.57
C THR A 93 -12.11 8.20 13.94
N ALA A 94 -11.09 9.03 14.12
CA ALA A 94 -10.52 9.35 15.43
C ALA A 94 -11.20 10.60 15.97
N ASN A 95 -11.76 10.51 17.17
CA ASN A 95 -12.48 11.59 17.83
C ASN A 95 -11.89 11.86 19.21
N ALA A 96 -11.73 13.12 19.57
CA ALA A 96 -11.29 13.53 20.90
C ALA A 96 -12.09 14.75 21.36
N PRO A 97 -12.35 14.90 22.67
CA PRO A 97 -13.03 16.08 23.20
C PRO A 97 -12.33 17.36 22.76
N TRP A 98 -13.11 18.34 22.29
CA TRP A 98 -12.63 19.67 21.89
C TRP A 98 -11.70 19.72 20.66
N HIS A 99 -11.59 18.62 19.92
CA HIS A 99 -10.82 18.53 18.68
C HIS A 99 -11.75 18.20 17.52
N VAL A 100 -11.38 18.64 16.32
CA VAL A 100 -12.12 18.26 15.11
C VAL A 100 -11.85 16.78 14.83
N PRO A 101 -12.87 15.94 14.61
CA PRO A 101 -12.67 14.53 14.32
C PRO A 101 -11.97 14.36 12.97
N VAL A 102 -11.01 13.44 12.91
CA VAL A 102 -10.26 13.11 11.69
C VAL A 102 -10.73 11.77 11.19
N SER A 103 -11.02 11.69 9.89
CA SER A 103 -11.47 10.45 9.28
C SER A 103 -10.60 10.08 8.09
N ILE A 104 -10.32 8.79 7.94
CA ILE A 104 -9.66 8.24 6.76
C ILE A 104 -10.47 7.05 6.25
N ALA A 105 -10.73 7.04 4.94
CA ALA A 105 -11.43 5.92 4.29
C ALA A 105 -10.42 4.81 4.00
N ILE A 106 -10.33 3.81 4.86
CA ILE A 106 -9.49 2.62 4.66
C ILE A 106 -10.10 1.82 3.52
N ILE A 107 -9.51 1.97 2.33
CA ILE A 107 -9.76 1.04 1.23
C ILE A 107 -9.31 -0.31 1.78
N LYS A 108 -10.28 -1.23 1.90
CA LYS A 108 -10.14 -2.61 2.36
C LYS A 108 -8.68 -3.06 2.23
N ILE A 109 -7.95 -3.12 3.34
CA ILE A 109 -6.60 -3.70 3.34
C ILE A 109 -6.85 -5.18 3.10
N GLU A 110 -6.95 -5.59 1.84
CA GLU A 110 -7.03 -6.99 1.49
C GLU A 110 -5.77 -7.62 2.06
N ALA A 111 -5.98 -8.50 3.05
CA ALA A 111 -4.89 -9.20 3.71
C ALA A 111 -4.05 -9.83 2.61
N GLY A 112 -2.73 -9.64 2.67
CA GLY A 112 -1.81 -10.28 1.74
C GLY A 112 -2.08 -11.78 1.76
N VAL A 113 -2.29 -12.37 0.58
CA VAL A 113 -2.62 -13.77 0.47
C VAL A 113 -1.33 -14.59 0.45
N PRO A 114 -1.18 -15.64 1.28
CA PRO A 114 -0.05 -16.54 1.17
C PRO A 114 -0.02 -17.20 -0.22
N LEU A 115 1.07 -16.96 -0.94
CA LEU A 115 1.38 -17.60 -2.21
C LEU A 115 2.45 -18.66 -2.00
N ASN A 116 2.32 -19.83 -2.61
CA ASN A 116 3.39 -20.81 -2.73
C ASN A 116 3.79 -20.94 -4.19
N LEU A 117 5.09 -20.89 -4.44
CA LEU A 117 5.68 -20.93 -5.77
C LEU A 117 6.59 -22.15 -5.87
N SER A 118 6.35 -22.98 -6.88
CA SER A 118 7.20 -24.08 -7.29
C SER A 118 7.52 -23.90 -8.77
N ALA A 119 8.74 -24.20 -9.18
CA ALA A 119 9.08 -24.25 -10.59
C ALA A 119 9.67 -25.62 -10.91
N ASN A 120 9.22 -26.20 -12.02
CA ASN A 120 9.82 -27.37 -12.63
C ASN A 120 10.55 -26.93 -13.91
N TYR A 121 11.87 -27.14 -13.93
CA TYR A 121 12.75 -26.67 -14.99
C TYR A 121 13.92 -27.62 -15.21
N PRO A 122 14.47 -27.67 -16.44
CA PRO A 122 15.68 -28.42 -16.71
C PRO A 122 16.88 -27.76 -16.01
N LYS A 123 17.65 -28.54 -15.24
CA LYS A 123 18.90 -28.05 -14.62
C LYS A 123 20.02 -27.83 -15.63
N LYS A 124 19.94 -28.51 -16.78
CA LYS A 124 20.91 -28.46 -17.87
C LYS A 124 20.20 -28.33 -19.21
N VAL A 125 20.64 -27.39 -20.02
CA VAL A 125 20.09 -27.09 -21.35
C VAL A 125 21.24 -26.97 -22.35
N LYS A 126 21.01 -27.30 -23.62
CA LYS A 126 22.02 -27.11 -24.68
C LYS A 126 21.79 -25.79 -25.40
N VAL A 127 22.87 -25.12 -25.80
CA VAL A 127 22.74 -23.93 -26.66
C VAL A 127 21.98 -24.27 -27.95
N GLY A 128 21.08 -23.38 -28.36
CA GLY A 128 20.20 -23.50 -29.52
C GLY A 128 19.01 -24.44 -29.31
N THR A 129 18.77 -24.89 -28.08
CA THR A 129 17.56 -25.68 -27.75
C THR A 129 16.52 -24.82 -27.05
N VAL A 130 15.28 -25.08 -27.43
CA VAL A 130 14.09 -24.51 -26.80
C VAL A 130 13.67 -25.43 -25.65
N PHE A 131 13.31 -24.84 -24.52
CA PHE A 131 12.89 -25.55 -23.33
C PHE A 131 11.78 -24.82 -22.59
N LYS A 132 11.05 -25.54 -21.74
CA LYS A 132 9.95 -25.01 -20.95
C LYS A 132 10.26 -25.00 -19.47
N ILE A 133 9.81 -23.95 -18.80
CA ILE A 133 9.73 -23.84 -17.35
C ILE A 133 8.27 -23.85 -16.98
N TYR A 134 7.89 -24.78 -16.11
CA TYR A 134 6.53 -24.83 -15.56
C TYR A 134 6.53 -24.18 -14.19
N LEU A 135 5.84 -23.06 -14.06
CA LEU A 135 5.63 -22.36 -12.80
C LEU A 135 4.28 -22.79 -12.22
N GLU A 136 4.32 -23.40 -11.05
CA GLU A 136 3.15 -23.72 -10.24
C GLU A 136 2.96 -22.64 -9.18
N ILE A 137 1.76 -22.05 -9.18
CA ILE A 137 1.37 -20.98 -8.25
C ILE A 137 0.16 -21.46 -7.48
N CYS A 138 0.34 -21.65 -6.18
CA CYS A 138 -0.71 -22.12 -5.29
C CYS A 138 -1.11 -21.02 -4.31
N SER A 139 -2.42 -20.85 -4.14
CA SER A 139 -3.00 -20.00 -3.11
C SER A 139 -4.26 -20.63 -2.55
N ASP A 140 -4.37 -20.67 -1.22
CA ASP A 140 -5.56 -21.17 -0.53
C ASP A 140 -6.71 -20.15 -0.50
N GLU A 141 -6.41 -18.86 -0.67
CA GLU A 141 -7.37 -17.77 -0.46
C GLU A 141 -7.54 -16.86 -1.70
N MET A 142 -6.60 -16.89 -2.66
CA MET A 142 -6.63 -16.05 -3.85
C MET A 142 -7.25 -16.77 -5.03
N LYS A 143 -8.31 -16.17 -5.60
CA LYS A 143 -9.02 -16.72 -6.76
C LYS A 143 -8.74 -16.00 -8.06
N THR A 144 -8.09 -14.83 -8.05
CA THR A 144 -7.76 -13.99 -9.22
C THR A 144 -6.51 -13.15 -8.91
N GLY A 145 -5.57 -12.98 -9.86
CA GLY A 145 -4.34 -12.19 -9.66
C GLY A 145 -3.72 -11.71 -10.97
N GLU A 146 -2.74 -10.82 -10.86
CA GLU A 146 -1.87 -10.41 -11.97
C GLU A 146 -0.43 -10.82 -11.63
N ILE A 147 0.39 -11.15 -12.64
CA ILE A 147 1.72 -11.71 -12.42
C ILE A 147 2.73 -10.91 -13.26
N GLU A 148 3.68 -10.25 -12.59
CA GLU A 148 4.72 -9.47 -13.25
C GLU A 148 6.05 -10.25 -13.20
N THR A 149 6.33 -11.04 -14.24
CA THR A 149 7.60 -11.76 -14.34
C THR A 149 8.74 -10.83 -14.79
N SER A 150 9.97 -11.05 -14.32
CA SER A 150 11.12 -10.23 -14.74
C SER A 150 12.30 -11.14 -15.06
N ILE A 151 12.62 -11.28 -16.34
CA ILE A 151 13.56 -12.29 -16.82
C ILE A 151 14.91 -11.61 -17.08
N ALA A 152 15.79 -11.59 -16.08
CA ALA A 152 17.13 -11.05 -16.23
C ALA A 152 18.13 -12.16 -16.63
N SER A 153 18.36 -12.38 -17.93
CA SER A 153 19.45 -13.25 -18.39
C SER A 153 20.01 -12.78 -19.73
N ASP A 154 21.35 -12.74 -19.85
CA ASP A 154 22.06 -12.51 -21.13
C ASP A 154 22.10 -13.76 -22.02
N LEU A 155 21.69 -14.92 -21.49
CA LEU A 155 21.88 -16.22 -22.13
C LEU A 155 20.56 -16.86 -22.59
N LEU A 156 19.43 -16.17 -22.41
CA LEU A 156 18.10 -16.67 -22.74
C LEU A 156 17.34 -15.66 -23.59
N LYS A 157 16.54 -16.18 -24.53
CA LYS A 157 15.60 -15.39 -25.34
C LYS A 157 14.20 -15.98 -25.21
N THR A 158 13.18 -15.13 -25.25
CA THR A 158 11.76 -15.53 -25.40
C THR A 158 11.19 -14.88 -26.65
N ASP A 159 10.14 -15.45 -27.24
CA ASP A 159 9.48 -14.86 -28.42
C ASP A 159 8.88 -13.49 -28.13
N ASP A 160 8.51 -13.24 -26.87
CA ASP A 160 7.90 -11.99 -26.40
C ASP A 160 8.89 -10.97 -25.81
N MET A 161 10.21 -11.18 -25.94
CA MET A 161 11.22 -10.23 -25.46
C MET A 161 11.47 -9.15 -26.51
N ASP A 162 10.98 -7.93 -26.23
CA ASP A 162 11.20 -6.76 -27.08
C ASP A 162 12.67 -6.32 -27.00
N THR A 163 13.33 -6.19 -28.15
CA THR A 163 14.79 -6.08 -28.28
C THR A 163 15.39 -4.75 -27.80
N ASP A 164 14.56 -3.77 -27.43
CA ASP A 164 15.00 -2.38 -27.20
C ASP A 164 14.96 -1.90 -25.75
N ASN A 165 14.45 -2.69 -24.79
CA ASN A 165 14.52 -2.35 -23.36
C ASN A 165 14.90 -3.56 -22.53
N ASP A 166 15.80 -3.38 -21.57
CA ASP A 166 16.28 -4.40 -20.65
C ASP A 166 15.14 -5.29 -20.10
N LYS A 167 15.05 -6.51 -20.63
CA LYS A 167 14.83 -7.76 -19.88
C LYS A 167 13.61 -7.83 -18.94
N LEU A 168 12.47 -7.28 -19.34
CA LEU A 168 11.22 -7.41 -18.59
C LEU A 168 10.14 -8.03 -19.49
N PHE A 169 9.62 -9.18 -19.05
CA PHE A 169 8.52 -9.90 -19.68
C PHE A 169 7.35 -9.91 -18.70
N GLU A 170 6.37 -9.04 -18.90
CA GLU A 170 5.21 -8.96 -18.01
C GLU A 170 4.04 -9.77 -18.59
N ARG A 171 3.48 -10.70 -17.80
CA ARG A 171 2.36 -11.53 -18.23
C ARG A 171 1.32 -11.71 -17.13
N THR A 172 0.18 -11.06 -17.30
CA THR A 172 -0.97 -11.23 -16.40
C THR A 172 -1.54 -12.64 -16.48
N ILE A 173 -1.51 -13.36 -15.37
CA ILE A 173 -2.03 -14.73 -15.24
C ILE A 173 -3.26 -14.70 -14.32
N ALA A 174 -4.44 -14.94 -14.89
CA ALA A 174 -5.67 -15.02 -14.12
C ALA A 174 -5.81 -16.37 -13.42
N MET A 175 -5.93 -16.37 -12.09
CA MET A 175 -6.42 -17.54 -11.38
C MET A 175 -7.91 -17.76 -11.73
N ASN A 176 -8.29 -18.98 -12.12
CA ASN A 176 -9.67 -19.32 -12.52
C ASN A 176 -10.42 -20.04 -11.38
N GLY A 177 -10.30 -19.54 -10.15
CA GLY A 177 -10.91 -20.15 -8.97
C GLY A 177 -10.33 -21.50 -8.54
N GLN A 178 -9.22 -21.93 -9.15
CA GLN A 178 -8.45 -23.12 -8.76
C GLN A 178 -7.42 -22.77 -7.68
N LYS A 179 -7.17 -23.72 -6.78
CA LYS A 179 -6.20 -23.56 -5.67
C LYS A 179 -4.75 -23.49 -6.14
N CYS A 180 -4.43 -24.14 -7.25
CA CYS A 180 -3.13 -24.07 -7.90
C CYS A 180 -3.33 -23.92 -9.40
N ILE A 181 -2.47 -23.13 -10.03
CA ILE A 181 -2.41 -22.98 -11.49
C ILE A 181 -0.99 -23.30 -11.96
N ASN A 182 -0.89 -23.82 -13.17
CA ASN A 182 0.37 -24.15 -13.82
C ASN A 182 0.49 -23.32 -15.10
N GLU A 183 1.56 -22.56 -15.20
CA GLU A 183 1.88 -21.76 -16.37
C GLU A 183 3.21 -22.21 -16.97
N ASP A 184 3.26 -22.37 -18.28
CA ASP A 184 4.48 -22.67 -18.99
C ASP A 184 5.09 -21.43 -19.64
N PHE A 185 6.42 -21.33 -19.52
CA PHE A 185 7.24 -20.30 -20.13
C PHE A 185 8.25 -20.98 -21.05
N GLU A 186 8.30 -20.55 -22.31
CA GLU A 186 9.17 -21.11 -23.32
C GLU A 186 10.41 -20.21 -23.52
N PHE A 187 11.58 -20.82 -23.49
CA PHE A 187 12.87 -20.14 -23.57
C PHE A 187 13.78 -20.81 -24.59
N GLU A 188 14.54 -20.00 -25.31
CA GLU A 188 15.65 -20.46 -26.14
C GLU A 188 16.99 -20.12 -25.48
N ALA A 189 17.86 -21.12 -25.36
CA ALA A 189 19.21 -20.93 -24.84
C ALA A 189 20.16 -20.39 -25.93
N ILE A 190 20.61 -19.15 -25.79
CA ILE A 190 21.43 -18.46 -26.82
C ILE A 190 22.94 -18.45 -26.53
N GLY A 191 23.36 -18.75 -25.30
CA GLY A 191 24.79 -18.73 -24.93
C GLY A 191 25.13 -19.72 -23.81
N LYS A 192 26.40 -20.16 -23.76
CA LYS A 192 26.90 -21.07 -22.72
C LYS A 192 27.15 -20.33 -21.41
N GLY A 193 26.88 -20.99 -20.29
CA GLY A 193 27.12 -20.45 -18.96
C GLY A 193 26.00 -20.77 -17.97
N THR A 194 25.98 -20.04 -16.86
CA THR A 194 24.92 -20.16 -15.86
C THR A 194 23.87 -19.09 -16.11
N ALA A 195 22.63 -19.49 -16.34
CA ALA A 195 21.50 -18.60 -16.49
C ALA A 195 20.67 -18.57 -15.20
N GLN A 196 20.25 -17.37 -14.79
CA GLN A 196 19.34 -17.16 -13.67
C GLN A 196 18.04 -16.53 -14.20
N ILE A 197 16.91 -16.99 -13.69
CA ILE A 197 15.59 -16.42 -13.99
C ILE A 197 14.91 -16.09 -12.67
N ILE A 198 14.31 -14.91 -12.58
CA ILE A 198 13.66 -14.41 -11.37
C ILE A 198 12.17 -14.23 -11.65
N PHE A 199 11.35 -15.13 -11.13
CA PHE A 199 9.90 -14.98 -11.15
C PHE A 199 9.49 -14.10 -9.98
N LYS A 200 9.14 -12.85 -10.26
CA LYS A 200 8.48 -11.97 -9.30
C LYS A 200 6.97 -12.12 -9.47
N LEU A 201 6.26 -12.24 -8.36
CA LEU A 201 4.81 -12.35 -8.35
C LEU A 201 4.26 -11.33 -7.39
N LYS A 202 3.35 -10.50 -7.88
CA LYS A 202 2.68 -9.47 -7.10
C LYS A 202 1.19 -9.72 -7.12
N ALA A 203 0.66 -10.18 -6.01
CA ALA A 203 -0.73 -10.55 -5.89
C ALA A 203 -1.33 -9.83 -4.67
N LEU A 204 -2.24 -8.89 -4.93
CA LEU A 204 -2.75 -7.95 -3.92
C LEU A 204 -1.58 -7.27 -3.18
N ASN A 205 -1.56 -7.36 -1.85
CA ASN A 205 -0.51 -6.82 -0.98
C ASN A 205 0.66 -7.79 -0.71
N THR A 206 0.78 -8.89 -1.48
CA THR A 206 1.87 -9.86 -1.34
C THR A 206 2.79 -9.80 -2.55
N ILE A 207 4.09 -9.65 -2.29
CA ILE A 207 5.14 -9.83 -3.30
C ILE A 207 5.93 -11.07 -2.92
N LYS A 208 6.07 -12.01 -3.85
CA LYS A 208 6.89 -13.21 -3.67
C LYS A 208 7.82 -13.38 -4.85
N GLU A 209 9.04 -13.83 -4.58
CA GLU A 209 10.08 -14.02 -5.58
C GLU A 209 10.55 -15.47 -5.56
N LEU A 210 10.72 -16.05 -6.75
CA LEU A 210 11.33 -17.35 -6.95
C LEU A 210 12.49 -17.21 -7.93
N LYS A 211 13.68 -17.60 -7.51
CA LYS A 211 14.88 -17.60 -8.34
C LYS A 211 15.17 -19.03 -8.78
N VAL A 212 15.34 -19.23 -10.08
CA VAL A 212 15.78 -20.50 -10.66
C VAL A 212 17.11 -20.32 -11.38
N GLU A 213 17.97 -21.30 -11.27
CA GLU A 213 19.32 -21.29 -11.84
C GLU A 213 19.54 -22.57 -12.63
N MET A 214 20.12 -22.44 -13.82
CA MET A 214 20.40 -23.55 -14.72
C MET A 214 21.72 -23.37 -15.46
N VAL A 215 22.28 -24.49 -15.90
CA VAL A 215 23.53 -24.52 -16.67
C VAL A 215 23.21 -24.73 -18.15
N ILE A 216 23.77 -23.89 -19.00
CA ILE A 216 23.69 -23.99 -20.46
C ILE A 216 25.05 -24.47 -20.98
N GLU A 217 25.04 -25.65 -21.61
CA GLU A 217 26.22 -26.37 -22.14
C GLU A 217 26.32 -26.30 -23.67
#